data_AF-A0A482RI30-F1
#
_entry.id   AF-A0A482RI30-F1
#
_cell.length_a   1.000
_cell.length_b   1.000
_cell.length_c   1.000
_cell.angle_alpha   90.00
_cell.angle_beta   90.00
_cell.angle_gamma   90.00
#
_symmetry.space_group_name_H-M   'P 1'
#
loop_
_entity.id
_entity.type
_entity.pdbx_description
1 polymer ?
#
loop_
_entity_poly.entity_id
_entity_poly.type
_entity_poly.pdbx_seq_one_letter_code
_entity_poly.pdbx_strand_id
1 'polypeptide(L)'
;MQVLPTFAVLWVHALLANIVHVPALQFNPMLLLHGEQELVMPSGGVATAGTITTRGRITRVYDKGSGAVVCVEAASTDAAGSLVAVQRYVFARLRRECPRMQALKAMVAKAHGHVRMPCARVFELNANAFRSNARVQVIIVYSWCRRL
;
A
#
# COMPACT_ATOMS: atom_id res chain seq x y z
N MET A 1 -5.49 -24.79 16.79
CA MET A 1 -4.42 -23.76 16.78
C MET A 1 -4.95 -22.56 16.01
N GLN A 2 -4.68 -21.34 16.47
CA GLN A 2 -5.28 -20.11 15.95
C GLN A 2 -4.18 -19.09 15.64
N VAL A 3 -4.29 -18.40 14.51
CA VAL A 3 -3.42 -17.27 14.17
C VAL A 3 -4.08 -15.99 14.68
N LEU A 4 -3.30 -15.13 15.34
CA LEU A 4 -3.80 -13.84 15.81
C LEU A 4 -4.15 -12.95 14.60
N PRO A 5 -5.27 -12.22 14.63
CA PRO A 5 -5.66 -11.33 13.52
C PRO A 5 -4.55 -10.36 13.08
N THR A 6 -3.73 -9.89 14.03
CA THR A 6 -2.61 -8.97 13.78
C THR A 6 -1.51 -9.54 12.88
N PHE A 7 -1.47 -10.86 12.64
CA PHE A 7 -0.56 -11.46 11.65
C PHE A 7 -0.79 -10.89 10.23
N ALA A 8 -2.02 -10.47 9.92
CA ALA A 8 -2.37 -9.88 8.61
C ALA A 8 -1.60 -8.59 8.27
N VAL A 9 -1.01 -7.91 9.28
CA VAL A 9 -0.13 -6.74 9.09
C VAL A 9 1.08 -7.08 8.21
N LEU A 10 1.54 -8.33 8.23
CA LEU A 10 2.69 -8.76 7.43
C LEU A 10 2.39 -8.74 5.91
N TRP A 11 1.13 -8.90 5.51
CA TRP A 11 0.74 -9.04 4.09
C TRP A 11 0.90 -7.77 3.26
N VAL A 12 1.15 -6.62 3.89
CA VAL A 12 1.36 -5.36 3.18
C VAL A 12 2.82 -4.89 3.28
N HIS A 13 3.65 -5.56 4.07
CA HIS A 13 4.95 -5.03 4.48
C HIS A 13 5.85 -4.68 3.29
N ALA A 14 5.96 -5.58 2.30
CA ALA A 14 6.73 -5.32 1.08
C ALA A 14 6.11 -4.21 0.21
N LEU A 15 4.78 -4.00 0.30
CA LEU A 15 4.11 -2.91 -0.41
C LEU A 15 4.50 -1.57 0.21
N LEU A 16 4.47 -1.49 1.54
CA LEU A 16 4.82 -0.28 2.28
C LEU A 16 6.31 0.06 2.13
N ALA A 17 7.19 -0.96 2.10
CA ALA A 17 8.62 -0.76 1.85
C ALA A 17 8.89 -0.05 0.50
N ASN A 18 8.01 -0.20 -0.49
CA ASN A 18 8.14 0.48 -1.78
C ASN A 18 7.81 1.98 -1.75
N ILE A 19 7.32 2.52 -0.64
CA ILE A 19 7.01 3.95 -0.53
C ILE A 19 8.24 4.85 -0.74
N VAL A 20 9.43 4.35 -0.37
CA VAL A 20 10.73 5.05 -0.57
C VAL A 20 11.10 5.18 -2.05
N HIS A 21 10.53 4.34 -2.91
CA HIS A 21 10.79 4.34 -4.34
C HIS A 21 9.78 5.16 -5.13
N VAL A 22 8.77 5.75 -4.48
CA VAL A 22 7.80 6.63 -5.14
C VAL A 22 8.52 7.94 -5.50
N PRO A 23 8.78 8.25 -6.78
CA PRO A 23 9.62 9.38 -7.19
C PRO A 23 9.08 10.77 -6.82
N ALA A 24 7.79 10.87 -6.52
CA ALA A 24 7.19 12.09 -5.98
C ALA A 24 7.37 12.24 -4.46
N LEU A 25 7.72 11.17 -3.74
CA LEU A 25 8.07 11.16 -2.32
C LEU A 25 9.60 11.12 -2.18
N GLN A 26 10.23 12.29 -2.12
CA GLN A 26 11.67 12.41 -1.87
C GLN A 26 11.92 12.72 -0.39
N PHE A 27 12.62 11.85 0.32
CA PHE A 27 12.89 11.99 1.75
C PHE A 27 14.07 11.13 2.19
N ASN A 28 14.61 11.40 3.38
CA ASN A 28 15.54 10.50 4.04
C ASN A 28 14.74 9.39 4.76
N PRO A 29 14.85 8.10 4.36
CA PRO A 29 14.12 7.01 5.00
C PRO A 29 14.37 6.87 6.51
N MET A 30 15.54 7.32 6.99
CA MET A 30 15.86 7.36 8.43
C MET A 30 15.00 8.33 9.23
N LEU A 31 14.27 9.23 8.55
CA LEU A 31 13.34 10.17 9.17
C LEU A 31 11.88 9.73 9.03
N LEU A 32 11.60 8.58 8.39
CA LEU A 32 10.25 8.07 8.23
C LEU A 32 9.74 7.50 9.54
N LEU A 33 8.59 8.00 9.99
CA LEU A 33 7.89 7.50 11.15
C LEU A 33 6.64 6.77 10.71
N HIS A 34 6.42 5.60 11.30
CA HIS A 34 5.16 4.92 11.23
C HIS A 34 4.21 5.53 12.27
N GLY A 35 3.13 6.14 11.82
CA GLY A 35 2.20 6.91 12.66
C GLY A 35 1.03 6.07 13.13
N GLU A 36 0.11 5.75 12.21
CA GLU A 36 -1.12 5.02 12.52
C GLU A 36 -1.26 3.79 11.64
N GLN A 37 -1.93 2.78 12.18
CA GLN A 37 -2.26 1.54 11.50
C GLN A 37 -3.68 1.11 11.85
N GLU A 38 -4.47 0.81 10.84
CA GLU A 38 -5.78 0.20 10.96
C GLU A 38 -5.80 -1.11 10.17
N LEU A 39 -6.38 -2.15 10.76
CA LEU A 39 -6.62 -3.44 10.14
C LEU A 39 -8.08 -3.81 10.34
N VAL A 40 -8.82 -3.91 9.23
CA VAL A 40 -10.21 -4.37 9.21
C VAL A 40 -10.25 -5.74 8.54
N MET A 41 -10.80 -6.73 9.24
CA MET A 41 -10.88 -8.12 8.78
C MET A 41 -12.34 -8.60 8.71
N PRO A 42 -12.98 -8.52 7.53
CA PRO A 42 -14.37 -8.96 7.36
C PRO A 42 -14.58 -10.45 7.67
N SER A 43 -13.55 -11.28 7.44
CA SER A 43 -13.60 -12.73 7.70
C SER A 43 -13.44 -13.10 9.17
N GLY A 44 -13.08 -12.17 10.06
CA GLY A 44 -12.91 -12.40 11.50
C GLY A 44 -11.69 -13.23 11.92
N GLY A 45 -10.93 -13.80 10.99
CA GLY A 45 -9.78 -14.65 11.31
C GLY A 45 -8.78 -14.82 10.17
N VAL A 46 -7.57 -15.22 10.54
CA VAL A 46 -6.49 -15.60 9.63
C VAL A 46 -6.39 -17.12 9.59
N ALA A 47 -6.36 -17.70 8.39
CA ALA A 47 -6.15 -19.14 8.21
C ALA A 47 -4.79 -19.58 8.80
N THR A 48 -4.48 -20.88 8.85
CA THR A 48 -3.15 -21.35 9.28
C THR A 48 -2.19 -21.67 8.11
N ALA A 49 -2.71 -21.56 6.88
CA ALA A 49 -1.98 -21.59 5.61
C ALA A 49 -2.83 -20.89 4.54
N GLY A 50 -2.20 -20.40 3.48
CA GLY A 50 -2.92 -19.78 2.36
C GLY A 50 -2.06 -18.91 1.47
N THR A 51 -2.68 -18.40 0.40
CA THR A 51 -2.09 -17.42 -0.51
C THR A 51 -2.93 -16.16 -0.51
N ILE A 52 -2.29 -15.02 -0.22
CA ILE A 52 -2.91 -13.70 -0.16
C ILE A 52 -2.29 -12.80 -1.21
N THR A 53 -3.13 -12.08 -1.96
CA THR A 53 -2.71 -11.03 -2.89
C THR A 53 -3.08 -9.66 -2.33
N THR A 54 -2.10 -8.79 -2.14
CA THR A 54 -2.31 -7.43 -1.61
C THR A 54 -2.13 -6.39 -2.70
N ARG A 55 -3.06 -5.45 -2.79
CA ARG A 55 -3.00 -4.28 -3.68
C ARG A 55 -3.15 -3.00 -2.86
N GLY A 56 -2.23 -2.07 -3.04
CA GLY A 56 -2.20 -0.81 -2.29
C GLY A 56 -2.24 0.43 -3.17
N ARG A 57 -2.58 1.56 -2.55
CA ARG A 57 -2.57 2.90 -3.16
C ARG A 57 -2.33 3.98 -2.11
N ILE A 58 -1.72 5.09 -2.51
CA ILE A 58 -1.70 6.32 -1.71
C ILE A 58 -3.09 6.97 -1.82
N THR A 59 -3.75 7.19 -0.69
CA THR A 59 -5.11 7.75 -0.63
C THR A 59 -5.12 9.24 -0.33
N ARG A 60 -4.18 9.71 0.49
CA ARG A 60 -4.07 11.11 0.91
C ARG A 60 -2.63 11.50 1.16
N VAL A 61 -2.30 12.76 0.91
CA VAL A 61 -1.01 13.37 1.25
C VAL A 61 -1.27 14.76 1.82
N TYR A 62 -0.81 15.00 3.05
CA TYR A 62 -0.97 16.29 3.72
C TYR A 62 0.38 17.00 3.84
N ASP A 63 0.44 18.29 3.48
CA ASP A 63 1.55 19.13 3.93
C ASP A 63 1.36 19.51 5.39
N LYS A 64 2.45 19.51 6.15
CA LYS A 64 2.49 20.05 7.51
C LYS A 64 3.61 21.10 7.66
N GLY A 65 4.20 21.57 6.55
CA GLY A 65 5.25 22.60 6.51
C GLY A 65 6.63 22.06 6.89
N SER A 66 6.76 21.50 8.09
CA SER A 66 8.00 20.86 8.57
C SER A 66 8.15 19.41 8.12
N GLY A 67 7.09 18.84 7.55
CA GLY A 67 7.04 17.49 7.01
C GLY A 67 5.76 17.24 6.23
N ALA A 68 5.57 15.99 5.80
CA ALA A 68 4.33 15.53 5.19
C ALA A 68 3.79 14.29 5.92
N VAL A 69 2.48 14.08 5.77
CA VAL A 69 1.79 12.86 6.17
C VAL A 69 1.27 12.16 4.92
N VAL A 70 1.56 10.88 4.76
CA VAL A 70 1.10 10.06 3.64
C VAL A 70 0.22 8.94 4.16
N CYS A 71 -1.00 8.86 3.63
CA CYS A 71 -1.94 7.79 3.93
C CYS A 71 -1.93 6.76 2.79
N VAL A 72 -1.78 5.49 3.15
CA VAL A 72 -1.81 4.35 2.22
C VAL A 72 -2.96 3.45 2.61
N GLU A 73 -3.73 2.97 1.64
CA GLU A 73 -4.75 1.94 1.83
C GLU A 73 -4.38 0.73 0.98
N ALA A 74 -4.54 -0.45 1.55
CA ALA A 74 -4.34 -1.72 0.87
C ALA A 74 -5.51 -2.68 1.10
N ALA A 75 -5.87 -3.42 0.05
CA ALA A 75 -6.84 -4.49 0.08
C ALA A 75 -6.13 -5.81 -0.18
N SER A 76 -6.39 -6.80 0.67
CA SER A 76 -5.83 -8.14 0.60
C SER A 76 -6.93 -9.13 0.23
N THR A 77 -6.72 -9.94 -0.80
CA THR A 77 -7.65 -10.99 -1.24
C THR A 77 -7.02 -12.37 -1.14
N ASP A 78 -7.83 -13.39 -0.86
CA ASP A 78 -7.38 -14.78 -0.93
C ASP A 78 -7.26 -15.29 -2.38
N ALA A 79 -6.92 -16.57 -2.55
CA ALA A 79 -6.81 -17.23 -3.84
C ALA A 79 -8.13 -17.32 -4.62
N ALA A 80 -9.28 -17.26 -3.94
CA ALA A 80 -10.60 -17.20 -4.58
C ALA A 80 -10.98 -15.77 -4.98
N GLY A 81 -10.17 -14.77 -4.64
CA GLY A 81 -10.43 -13.36 -4.89
C GLY A 81 -11.31 -12.69 -3.83
N SER A 82 -11.62 -13.37 -2.72
CA SER A 82 -12.43 -12.82 -1.64
C SER A 82 -11.62 -11.82 -0.82
N LEU A 83 -12.22 -10.68 -0.48
CA LEU A 83 -11.59 -9.66 0.37
C LEU A 83 -11.46 -10.18 1.81
N VAL A 84 -10.22 -10.29 2.30
CA VAL A 84 -9.93 -10.81 3.65
C VAL A 84 -9.38 -9.75 4.61
N ALA A 85 -8.76 -8.70 4.09
CA ALA A 85 -8.32 -7.57 4.90
C ALA A 85 -8.32 -6.25 4.12
N VAL A 86 -8.70 -5.19 4.81
CA VAL A 86 -8.42 -3.81 4.42
C VAL A 86 -7.50 -3.22 5.46
N GLN A 87 -6.40 -2.61 5.00
CA GLN A 87 -5.39 -2.06 5.87
C GLN A 87 -5.14 -0.61 5.51
N ARG A 88 -5.02 0.26 6.52
CA ARG A 88 -4.69 1.67 6.34
C ARG A 88 -3.48 2.02 7.17
N TYR A 89 -2.56 2.75 6.56
CA TYR A 89 -1.28 3.13 7.15
C TYR A 89 -1.06 4.62 7.00
N VAL A 90 -0.56 5.24 8.05
CA VAL A 90 -0.17 6.64 8.05
C VAL A 90 1.32 6.73 8.33
N PHE A 91 2.06 7.34 7.41
CA PHE A 91 3.48 7.63 7.59
C PHE A 91 3.69 9.12 7.78
N ALA A 92 4.54 9.48 8.75
CA ALA A 92 4.88 10.85 9.07
C ALA A 92 6.36 11.14 8.82
N ARG A 93 6.60 12.37 8.34
CA ARG A 93 7.88 13.07 8.15
C ARG A 93 8.65 12.77 6.86
N LEU A 94 8.35 13.58 5.85
CA LEU A 94 9.10 13.79 4.61
C LEU A 94 9.48 15.29 4.53
N ARG A 95 10.77 15.66 4.57
CA ARG A 95 11.24 17.06 4.67
C ARG A 95 10.97 17.87 3.38
N ARG A 96 10.79 19.20 3.57
CA ARG A 96 10.38 20.29 2.65
C ARG A 96 10.07 19.94 1.19
N GLU A 97 8.81 20.23 0.83
CA GLU A 97 8.28 20.56 -0.49
C GLU A 97 9.24 20.39 -1.67
N CYS A 98 9.28 19.17 -2.21
CA CYS A 98 9.61 19.00 -3.62
C CYS A 98 8.42 19.52 -4.44
N PRO A 99 8.61 20.33 -5.51
CA PRO A 99 7.51 20.72 -6.42
C PRO A 99 6.69 19.53 -6.93
N ARG A 100 7.30 18.32 -7.01
CA ARG A 100 6.61 17.07 -7.36
C ARG A 100 5.63 16.58 -6.29
N MET A 101 5.78 16.97 -5.02
CA MET A 101 4.85 16.64 -3.95
C MET A 101 3.51 17.39 -4.11
N GLN A 102 3.56 18.65 -4.55
CA GLN A 102 2.33 19.39 -4.87
C GLN A 102 1.61 18.74 -6.07
N ALA A 103 2.38 18.31 -7.09
CA ALA A 103 1.83 17.53 -8.20
C ALA A 103 1.21 16.20 -7.73
N LEU A 104 1.85 15.47 -6.81
CA LEU A 104 1.29 14.24 -6.24
C LEU A 104 0.00 14.50 -5.47
N LYS A 105 -0.06 15.56 -4.65
CA LYS A 105 -1.30 15.95 -3.96
C LYS A 105 -2.43 16.24 -4.95
N ALA A 106 -2.14 17.00 -6.02
CA ALA A 106 -3.12 17.28 -7.06
C ALA A 106 -3.57 16.01 -7.80
N MET A 107 -2.64 15.09 -8.11
CA MET A 107 -2.95 13.80 -8.73
C MET A 107 -3.83 12.91 -7.84
N VAL A 108 -3.49 12.79 -6.54
CA VAL A 108 -4.25 12.01 -5.57
C VAL A 108 -5.65 12.62 -5.37
N ALA A 109 -5.75 13.94 -5.27
CA ALA A 109 -7.03 14.65 -5.18
C ALA A 109 -7.90 14.47 -6.44
N LYS A 110 -7.31 14.42 -7.64
CA LYS A 110 -8.07 14.19 -8.88
C LYS A 110 -8.48 12.72 -9.07
N ALA A 111 -7.79 11.78 -8.44
CA ALA A 111 -8.04 10.34 -8.55
C ALA A 111 -9.23 9.84 -7.69
N HIS A 112 -9.95 10.72 -6.99
CA HIS A 112 -11.16 10.38 -6.23
C HIS A 112 -12.34 9.86 -7.08
N GLY A 113 -12.22 9.84 -8.42
CA GLY A 113 -13.15 9.15 -9.33
C GLY A 113 -12.71 7.72 -9.66
N HIS A 114 -13.62 6.76 -9.51
CA HIS A 114 -13.48 5.40 -10.03
C HIS A 114 -13.36 5.42 -11.57
N VAL A 115 -12.14 5.58 -12.09
CA VAL A 115 -11.85 5.25 -13.49
C VAL A 115 -11.78 3.72 -13.61
N ARG A 116 -12.82 3.13 -14.22
CA ARG A 116 -12.84 1.77 -14.76
C ARG A 116 -12.23 1.83 -16.17
N MET A 117 -11.24 0.99 -16.45
CA MET A 117 -10.74 0.71 -17.80
C MET A 117 -10.48 -0.79 -17.97
N PRO A 118 -10.59 -1.32 -19.20
CA PRO A 118 -10.90 -2.72 -19.43
C PRO A 118 -9.70 -3.65 -19.23
N CYS A 119 -10.03 -4.85 -18.72
CA CYS A 119 -9.41 -6.16 -18.94
C CYS A 119 -7.88 -6.30 -19.01
N ALA A 120 -7.36 -7.04 -18.01
CA ALA A 120 -6.25 -7.99 -18.06
C ALA A 120 -4.86 -7.54 -18.58
N ARG A 121 -3.91 -7.47 -17.64
CA ARG A 121 -2.69 -8.29 -17.66
C ARG A 121 -2.07 -8.29 -16.27
N VAL A 122 -1.92 -9.50 -15.72
CA VAL A 122 -1.10 -9.78 -14.54
C VAL A 122 0.34 -9.43 -14.93
N PHE A 123 0.94 -8.45 -14.24
CA PHE A 123 2.35 -8.15 -14.38
C PHE A 123 3.10 -8.82 -13.23
N GLU A 124 3.96 -9.78 -13.59
CA GLU A 124 5.12 -10.17 -12.78
C GLU A 124 5.98 -8.94 -12.49
N LEU A 125 6.69 -8.99 -11.35
CA LEU A 125 7.67 -8.00 -10.91
C LEU A 125 8.62 -7.61 -12.03
N ASN A 126 8.34 -6.49 -12.70
CA ASN A 126 9.31 -5.83 -13.56
C ASN A 126 9.50 -4.40 -13.05
N ALA A 127 10.67 -4.16 -12.46
CA ALA A 127 11.08 -2.93 -11.81
C ALA A 127 11.21 -1.70 -12.75
N ASN A 128 10.66 -1.74 -13.96
CA ASN A 128 10.85 -0.72 -15.01
C ASN A 128 9.60 0.11 -15.37
N ALA A 129 8.45 -0.08 -14.73
CA ALA A 129 7.23 0.66 -15.05
C ALA A 129 7.08 1.94 -14.21
N PHE A 130 8.04 2.86 -14.28
CA PHE A 130 7.86 4.24 -13.78
C PHE A 130 7.95 5.25 -14.90
N ARG A 131 6.98 5.24 -15.83
CA ARG A 131 6.73 6.34 -16.75
C ARG A 131 5.24 6.68 -16.77
N SER A 132 4.95 7.92 -16.39
CA SER A 132 3.71 8.71 -16.59
C SER A 132 2.37 8.15 -16.07
N ASN A 133 1.73 8.92 -15.18
CA ASN A 133 0.29 8.92 -14.86
C ASN A 133 -0.41 7.63 -14.38
N ALA A 134 0.29 6.54 -14.11
CA ALA A 134 -0.34 5.31 -13.62
C ALA A 134 -0.61 5.35 -12.12
N ARG A 135 -1.81 4.90 -11.71
CA ARG A 135 -2.10 4.47 -10.33
C ARG A 135 -1.00 3.49 -9.90
N VAL A 136 -0.24 3.80 -8.85
CA VAL A 136 0.76 2.90 -8.29
C VAL A 136 0.03 1.72 -7.67
N GLN A 137 -0.18 0.65 -8.45
CA GLN A 137 -0.63 -0.64 -7.95
C GLN A 137 0.59 -1.55 -7.85
N VAL A 138 1.06 -1.77 -6.61
CA VAL A 138 2.00 -2.83 -6.30
C VAL A 138 1.16 -4.05 -5.91
N ILE A 139 1.39 -5.18 -6.58
CA ILE A 139 0.75 -6.46 -6.28
C ILE A 139 1.81 -7.33 -5.61
N ILE A 140 1.54 -7.79 -4.39
CA ILE A 140 2.41 -8.76 -3.72
C ILE A 140 1.59 -9.98 -3.34
N VAL A 141 2.15 -11.15 -3.64
CA VAL A 141 1.58 -12.44 -3.28
C VAL A 141 2.36 -13.00 -2.10
N TYR A 142 1.67 -13.17 -0.97
CA TYR A 142 2.21 -13.85 0.20
C TYR A 142 1.67 -15.27 0.21
N SER A 143 2.57 -16.26 0.10
CA SER A 143 2.25 -17.66 0.37
C SER A 143 2.91 -18.07 1.69
N TRP A 144 2.16 -18.67 2.60
CA TRP A 144 2.78 -19.38 3.72
C TRP A 144 2.18 -20.77 3.88
N CYS A 145 3.05 -21.68 4.25
CA CYS A 145 2.75 -23.08 4.49
C CYS A 145 3.48 -23.49 5.76
N ARG A 146 2.84 -24.32 6.57
CA ARG A 146 3.44 -24.85 7.79
C ARG A 146 4.49 -25.90 7.39
N ARG A 147 5.76 -25.68 7.72
CA ARG A 147 6.67 -26.81 8.00
C ARG A 147 6.53 -27.13 9.48
N LEU A 148 6.41 -28.43 9.76
CA LEU A 148 6.22 -29.03 11.08
C LEU A 148 7.21 -28.46 12.10
#